data_AF-A0A2S9FTE9-F1
#
_entry.id   AF-A0A2S9FTE9-F1
#
_cell.length_a   1.000
_cell.length_b   1.000
_cell.length_c   1.000
_cell.angle_alpha   90.00
_cell.angle_beta   90.00
_cell.angle_gamma   90.00
#
_symmetry.space_group_name_H-M   'P 1'
#
loop_
_entity.id
_entity.type
_entity.pdbx_description
1 polymer ?
#
loop_
_entity_poly.entity_id
_entity_poly.type
_entity_poly.pdbx_seq_one_letter_code
_entity_poly.pdbx_strand_id
1 'polypeptide(L)'
;VLASNLDQDDQERFLREGYAMGGLSGHPNIVNILQVGMTERDRPFIVMPYHAKGSLADQVRRGGRIPWPDVLRIGVKLCGALETAHRTGT
;
A
#
# COMPACT_ATOMS: atom_id res chain seq x y z
N VAL A 1 8.42 10.37 -0.81
CA VAL A 1 8.36 11.23 0.40
C VAL A 1 7.01 11.91 0.35
N LEU A 2 6.13 11.70 1.33
CA LEU A 2 4.88 12.44 1.42
C LEU A 2 5.26 13.91 1.67
N ALA A 3 4.94 14.80 0.73
CA ALA A 3 5.30 16.20 0.85
C ALA A 3 4.57 16.81 2.05
N SER A 4 5.33 17.53 2.88
CA SER A 4 4.88 18.01 4.19
C SER A 4 4.05 19.29 4.13
N ASN A 5 3.99 19.95 2.98
CA ASN A 5 3.14 21.11 2.71
C ASN A 5 2.53 20.90 1.31
N LEU A 6 1.28 20.48 1.28
CA LEU A 6 0.48 20.37 0.05
C LEU A 6 -0.39 21.63 -0.03
N ASP A 7 -0.45 22.28 -1.19
CA ASP A 7 -1.46 23.29 -1.45
C ASP A 7 -2.86 22.65 -1.51
N GLN A 8 -3.91 23.46 -1.64
CA GLN A 8 -5.28 22.96 -1.56
C GLN A 8 -5.62 21.95 -2.68
N ASP A 9 -5.03 22.13 -3.87
CA ASP A 9 -5.22 21.23 -5.02
C ASP A 9 -4.51 19.89 -4.79
N ASP A 10 -3.29 19.93 -4.27
CA ASP A 10 -2.52 18.75 -3.88
C ASP A 10 -3.19 17.97 -2.74
N GLN A 11 -3.87 18.66 -1.82
CA GLN A 11 -4.64 18.05 -0.73
C GLN A 11 -5.87 17.28 -1.26
N GLU A 12 -6.66 17.89 -2.14
CA GLU A 12 -7.80 17.21 -2.76
C GLU A 12 -7.36 16.00 -3.58
N ARG A 13 -6.25 16.13 -4.32
CA ARG A 13 -5.66 15.03 -5.07
C ARG A 13 -5.21 13.89 -4.15
N PHE A 14 -4.53 14.20 -3.04
CA PHE A 14 -4.11 13.21 -2.06
C PHE A 14 -5.30 12.44 -1.46
N LEU A 15 -6.37 13.15 -1.08
CA LEU A 15 -7.58 12.51 -0.58
C LEU A 15 -8.21 11.61 -1.65
N ARG A 16 -8.30 12.08 -2.90
CA ARG A 16 -8.88 11.32 -4.02
C ARG A 16 -8.06 10.07 -4.34
N GLU A 17 -6.74 10.16 -4.38
CA GLU A 17 -5.84 9.01 -4.56
C GLU A 17 -5.96 8.03 -3.39
N GLY A 18 -6.04 8.53 -2.16
CA GLY A 18 -6.25 7.72 -0.96
C GLY A 18 -7.58 6.97 -0.97
N TYR A 19 -8.68 7.61 -1.40
CA TYR A 19 -9.98 6.95 -1.56
C TYR A 19 -10.00 5.97 -2.73
N ALA A 20 -9.31 6.27 -3.84
CA ALA A 20 -9.18 5.35 -4.97
C ALA A 20 -8.44 4.06 -4.57
N MET A 21 -7.43 4.18 -3.71
CA MET A 21 -6.77 3.02 -3.11
C MET A 21 -7.70 2.21 -2.18
N GLY A 22 -8.73 2.85 -1.61
CA GLY A 22 -9.84 2.17 -0.93
C GLY A 22 -10.69 1.27 -1.86
N GLY A 23 -10.63 1.49 -3.18
CA GLY A 23 -11.26 0.61 -4.17
C GLY A 23 -10.62 -0.78 -4.27
N LEU A 24 -9.39 -0.93 -3.76
CA LEU A 24 -8.68 -2.21 -3.68
C LEU A 24 -8.87 -2.92 -2.33
N SER A 25 -9.59 -2.29 -1.41
CA SER A 25 -9.93 -2.81 -0.10
C SER A 25 -10.78 -4.08 -0.23
N GLY A 26 -10.17 -5.22 0.06
CA GLY A 26 -10.84 -6.53 0.03
C GLY A 26 -9.99 -7.65 -0.56
N HIS A 27 -8.96 -7.32 -1.36
CA HIS A 27 -8.03 -8.34 -1.83
C HIS A 27 -7.11 -8.81 -0.68
N PRO A 28 -6.97 -10.13 -0.44
CA PRO A 28 -6.23 -10.66 0.72
C PRO A 28 -4.73 -10.33 0.73
N ASN A 29 -4.19 -9.86 -0.40
CA ASN A 29 -2.78 -9.50 -0.55
C ASN A 29 -2.57 -8.02 -0.93
N ILE A 30 -3.56 -7.14 -0.71
CA ILE A 30 -3.43 -5.68 -0.79
C ILE A 30 -3.75 -5.09 0.58
N VAL A 31 -2.93 -4.15 1.06
CA VAL A 31 -3.18 -3.52 2.37
C VAL A 31 -4.46 -2.69 2.31
N ASN A 32 -5.32 -2.86 3.32
CA ASN A 32 -6.53 -2.06 3.43
C ASN A 32 -6.20 -0.67 3.96
N ILE A 33 -6.73 0.37 3.32
CA ILE A 33 -6.74 1.71 3.90
C ILE A 33 -7.95 1.83 4.82
N LEU A 34 -7.69 2.15 6.09
CA LEU A 34 -8.73 2.32 7.11
C LEU A 34 -9.24 3.77 7.14
N GLN A 35 -8.35 4.74 6.92
CA GLN A 35 -8.69 6.16 6.93
C GLN A 35 -7.63 6.96 6.16
N VAL A 36 -8.06 8.03 5.49
CA VAL A 36 -7.19 9.06 4.91
C VAL A 36 -7.69 10.40 5.40
N GLY A 37 -6.80 11.34 5.69
CA GLY A 37 -7.22 12.66 6.15
C GLY A 37 -6.08 13.65 6.31
N MET A 38 -6.42 14.78 6.94
CA MET A 38 -5.49 15.85 7.31
C MET A 38 -5.48 16.04 8.82
N THR A 39 -4.30 16.26 9.40
CA THR A 39 -4.21 16.71 10.80
C THR A 39 -4.67 18.16 10.92
N GLU A 40 -4.92 18.66 12.14
CA GLU A 40 -5.23 20.07 12.43
C GLU A 40 -4.18 21.09 11.93
N ARG A 41 -2.99 20.62 11.52
CA ARG A 41 -1.92 21.45 10.94
C ARG A 41 -1.71 21.17 9.44
N ASP A 42 -2.76 20.77 8.72
CA ASP A 42 -2.75 20.48 7.26
C ASP A 42 -1.69 19.47 6.80
N ARG A 43 -1.40 18.47 7.63
CA ARG A 43 -0.51 17.37 7.26
C ARG A 43 -1.30 16.15 6.81
N PRO A 44 -1.02 15.59 5.62
CA PRO A 44 -1.69 14.40 5.12
C PRO A 44 -1.32 13.16 5.94
N PHE A 45 -2.29 12.28 6.16
CA PHE A 45 -2.06 10.98 6.80
C PHE A 45 -2.89 9.87 6.17
N ILE A 46 -2.39 8.64 6.29
CA ILE A 46 -3.07 7.39 5.92
C ILE A 46 -2.98 6.45 7.11
N VAL A 47 -4.13 5.90 7.52
CA VAL A 47 -4.24 4.86 8.54
C VAL A 47 -4.45 3.53 7.84
N MET A 48 -3.65 2.54 8.20
CA MET A 48 -3.70 1.18 7.65
C MET A 48 -3.25 0.16 8.69
N PRO A 49 -3.57 -1.14 8.53
CA PRO A 49 -3.09 -2.19 9.41
C PRO A 49 -1.55 -2.23 9.48
N TYR A 50 -1.03 -2.43 10.68
CA TYR A 50 0.41 -2.56 10.89
C TYR A 50 0.88 -4.00 10.64
N HIS A 51 1.81 -4.17 9.70
CA HIS A 51 2.43 -5.46 9.39
C HIS A 51 3.82 -5.58 10.04
N ALA A 52 3.84 -6.12 11.27
CA ALA A 52 5.05 -6.18 12.11
C ALA A 52 6.24 -6.99 11.54
N LYS A 53 6.02 -7.80 10.50
CA LYS A 53 7.08 -8.65 9.91
C LYS A 53 8.03 -7.88 8.96
N GLY A 54 7.75 -6.60 8.70
CA GLY A 54 8.55 -5.77 7.79
C GLY A 54 8.35 -6.14 6.32
N SER A 55 9.25 -5.67 5.45
CA SER A 55 9.14 -5.89 4.00
C SER A 55 9.77 -7.21 3.57
N LEU A 56 9.33 -7.73 2.42
CA LEU A 56 9.98 -8.87 1.76
C LEU A 56 11.47 -8.58 1.47
N ALA A 57 11.81 -7.33 1.13
CA ALA A 57 13.19 -6.89 0.93
C ALA A 57 14.02 -7.01 2.23
N ASP A 58 13.45 -6.66 3.38
CA ASP A 58 14.12 -6.83 4.69
C ASP A 58 14.29 -8.30 5.03
N GLN A 59 13.35 -9.16 4.64
CA GLN A 59 13.46 -10.59 4.84
C GLN A 59 14.60 -11.18 4.00
N VAL A 60 14.70 -10.79 2.72
CA VAL A 60 15.79 -11.23 1.83
C VAL A 60 17.15 -10.71 2.30
N ARG A 61 17.23 -9.43 2.73
CA ARG A 61 18.48 -8.86 3.24
C ARG A 61 18.98 -9.55 4.51
N ARG A 62 18.08 -9.91 5.44
CA ARG A 62 18.44 -10.53 6.72
C ARG A 62 18.63 -12.05 6.64
N GLY A 63 17.79 -12.74 5.88
CA GLY A 63 17.75 -14.19 5.80
C GLY A 63 18.43 -14.78 4.57
N GLY A 64 18.90 -13.95 3.63
CA GLY A 64 19.45 -14.41 2.36
C GLY A 64 18.38 -14.90 1.39
N ARG A 65 18.77 -15.85 0.52
CA ARG A 65 17.90 -16.37 -0.54
C ARG A 65 16.70 -17.13 0.05
N ILE A 66 15.52 -16.87 -0.49
CA ILE A 66 14.30 -17.60 -0.17
C ILE A 66 14.23 -18.87 -1.04
N PRO A 67 13.90 -20.05 -0.48
CA PRO A 67 13.70 -21.26 -1.26
C PRO A 67 12.66 -21.08 -2.37
N TRP A 68 12.90 -21.66 -3.55
CA TRP A 68 12.02 -21.48 -4.71
C TRP A 68 10.54 -21.83 -4.47
N PRO A 69 10.15 -22.81 -3.63
CA PRO A 69 8.73 -23.08 -3.38
C PRO A 69 8.03 -21.90 -2.69
N ASP A 70 8.72 -21.24 -1.76
CA ASP A 70 8.22 -20.05 -1.09
C ASP A 70 8.17 -18.84 -2.03
N VAL A 71 9.17 -18.71 -2.91
CA VAL A 71 9.17 -17.67 -3.96
C VAL A 71 7.93 -17.81 -4.84
N LEU A 72 7.58 -19.02 -5.29
CA LEU A 72 6.37 -19.24 -6.09
C LEU A 72 5.10 -18.87 -5.31
N ARG A 73 4.99 -19.29 -4.05
CA ARG A 73 3.82 -18.97 -3.20
C ARG A 73 3.66 -17.45 -3.00
N ILE A 74 4.77 -16.73 -2.83
CA ILE A 74 4.76 -15.26 -2.74
C ILE A 74 4.38 -14.65 -4.10
N GLY A 75 4.97 -15.15 -5.19
CA GLY A 75 4.69 -14.69 -6.55
C GLY A 75 3.22 -14.79 -6.92
N VAL A 76 2.56 -15.92 -6.64
CA VAL A 76 1.11 -16.09 -6.89
C VAL A 76 0.29 -15.03 -6.16
N LYS A 77 0.62 -14.73 -4.90
CA LYS A 77 -0.08 -13.71 -4.10
C LYS A 77 0.11 -12.30 -4.67
N LEU A 78 1.33 -11.98 -5.11
CA LEU A 78 1.65 -10.70 -5.74
C LEU A 78 0.93 -10.55 -7.09
N CYS A 79 0.94 -11.60 -7.92
CA CYS A 79 0.25 -11.58 -9.21
C CYS A 79 -1.25 -11.36 -9.05
N GLY A 80 -1.91 -12.01 -8.07
CA GLY A 80 -3.34 -11.78 -7.80
C GLY A 80 -3.64 -10.33 -7.36
N ALA A 81 -2.74 -9.75 -6.55
CA ALA A 81 -2.86 -8.34 -6.15
C ALA A 81 -2.69 -7.39 -7.34
N LEU A 82 -1.68 -7.61 -8.18
CA LEU A 82 -1.42 -6.80 -9.38
C LEU A 82 -2.55 -6.91 -10.40
N GLU A 83 -3.08 -8.12 -10.61
CA GLU A 83 -4.22 -8.33 -11.51
C GLU A 83 -5.45 -7.56 -11.04
N THR A 84 -5.75 -7.61 -9.73
CA THR A 84 -6.86 -6.82 -9.15
C THR A 84 -6.64 -5.33 -9.34
N ALA A 85 -5.41 -4.84 -9.10
CA ALA A 85 -5.05 -3.44 -9.32
C ALA A 85 -5.28 -3.01 -10.78
N HIS A 86 -4.72 -3.74 -11.74
CA HIS A 86 -4.88 -3.46 -13.16
C HIS A 86 -6.35 -3.43 -13.58
N ARG A 87 -7.19 -4.33 -13.04
CA ARG A 87 -8.62 -4.37 -13.33
C ARG A 87 -9.36 -3.13 -12.85
N THR A 88 -8.92 -2.53 -11.74
CA THR A 88 -9.50 -1.28 -11.20
C THR A 88 -8.98 -0.02 -11.88
N GLY A 89 -8.11 -0.14 -12.89
CA GLY A 89 -7.64 0.99 -13.69
C GLY A 89 -6.39 1.70 -13.16
N THR A 90 -5.55 1.00 -12.38
CA THR A 90 -4.15 1.40 -12.21
C THR A 90 -3.33 1.12 -13.46
#